data_AF-A0A1P9WT46-F1
#
_entry.id   AF-A0A1P9WT46-F1
#
_cell.length_a   1.000
_cell.length_b   1.000
_cell.length_c   1.000
_cell.angle_alpha   90.00
_cell.angle_beta   90.00
_cell.angle_gamma   90.00
#
_symmetry.space_group_name_H-M   'P 1'
#
loop_
_entity.id
_entity.type
_entity.pdbx_description
1 polymer ?
#
loop_
_entity_poly.entity_id
_entity_poly.type
_entity_poly.pdbx_seq_one_letter_code
_entity_poly.pdbx_strand_id
1 'polypeptide(L)'
;MDLKRFTQKQALVAALITVSSHLMAQIPSVPGITGNAENLTRETSDASQEFFARVSPDGKFLLYNALEVSYSLGLTNAGLEVRTNKNFRIVRKEIGKPVTNPLVNNAAYPTWLPNNTGVIFSYIKPEKPVIVRSDINGVGLNYISPGAMGEDDAEPVVLKDNSKILFTTRMSNSRMICSMDMKGGNYSVITEGGT
;
A
#
# COMPACT_ATOMS: atom_id res chain seq x y z
N MET A 1 23.84 -41.42 91.55
CA MET A 1 22.45 -41.75 91.92
C MET A 1 21.77 -40.46 92.27
N ASP A 2 20.87 -39.94 91.43
CA ASP A 2 19.63 -39.33 91.94
C ASP A 2 18.60 -39.08 90.83
N LEU A 3 17.35 -38.98 91.27
CA LEU A 3 16.13 -39.44 90.62
C LEU A 3 15.46 -38.42 89.67
N LYS A 4 15.02 -38.95 88.51
CA LYS A 4 13.83 -38.66 87.68
C LYS A 4 13.12 -37.29 87.84
N ARG A 5 13.12 -36.51 86.74
CA ARG A 5 12.12 -35.45 86.45
C ARG A 5 10.91 -36.04 85.72
N PHE A 6 9.70 -35.68 86.17
CA PHE A 6 8.43 -36.01 85.53
C PHE A 6 8.01 -34.88 84.57
N THR A 7 7.49 -35.29 83.42
CA THR A 7 7.14 -34.48 82.26
C THR A 7 5.66 -34.11 82.26
N GLN A 8 5.30 -32.88 81.90
CA GLN A 8 3.94 -32.51 81.51
C GLN A 8 3.97 -31.94 80.08
N LYS A 9 3.22 -32.58 79.18
CA LYS A 9 3.14 -32.27 77.75
C LYS A 9 2.25 -31.05 77.51
N GLN A 10 2.70 -30.10 76.70
CA GLN A 10 1.85 -29.14 76.00
C GLN A 10 2.00 -29.37 74.50
N ALA A 11 0.88 -29.56 73.81
CA ALA A 11 0.82 -29.72 72.37
C ALA A 11 0.83 -28.34 71.69
N LEU A 12 1.75 -28.14 70.76
CA LEU A 12 1.83 -26.96 69.91
C LEU A 12 1.14 -27.25 68.58
N VAL A 13 0.11 -26.49 68.24
CA VAL A 13 -0.57 -26.56 66.93
C VAL A 13 0.22 -25.70 65.95
N ALA A 14 0.78 -26.32 64.90
CA ALA A 14 1.45 -25.61 63.82
C ALA A 14 0.43 -25.23 62.73
N ALA A 15 0.32 -23.92 62.43
CA ALA A 15 -0.45 -23.43 61.29
C ALA A 15 0.42 -23.51 60.02
N LEU A 16 -0.08 -24.19 58.99
CA LEU A 16 0.51 -24.22 57.65
C LEU A 16 0.18 -22.89 56.94
N ILE A 17 1.20 -22.10 56.58
CA ILE A 17 1.04 -20.95 55.68
C ILE A 17 1.45 -21.42 54.28
N THR A 18 0.49 -21.56 53.37
CA THR A 18 0.75 -21.79 51.95
C THR A 18 1.04 -20.47 51.25
N VAL A 19 2.26 -20.32 50.72
CA VAL A 19 2.62 -19.19 49.86
C VAL A 19 2.21 -19.54 48.43
N SER A 20 1.27 -18.80 47.86
CA SER A 20 0.89 -18.93 46.44
C SER A 20 1.96 -18.28 45.57
N SER A 21 2.71 -19.10 44.82
CA SER A 21 3.65 -18.63 43.80
C SER A 21 2.86 -18.07 42.61
N HIS A 22 2.85 -16.74 42.47
CA HIS A 22 2.34 -16.10 41.26
C HIS A 22 3.38 -16.31 40.16
N LEU A 23 3.06 -17.12 39.14
CA LEU A 23 3.77 -17.06 37.87
C LEU A 23 3.55 -15.65 37.30
N MET A 24 4.58 -14.81 37.33
CA MET A 24 4.55 -13.58 36.58
C MET A 24 4.57 -13.94 35.10
N ALA A 25 3.48 -13.63 34.39
CA ALA A 25 3.44 -13.71 32.94
C ALA A 25 4.53 -12.80 32.39
N GLN A 26 5.49 -13.37 31.69
CA GLN A 26 6.57 -12.63 31.04
C GLN A 26 5.96 -11.88 29.86
N ILE A 27 5.83 -10.56 30.01
CA ILE A 27 5.36 -9.69 28.92
C ILE A 27 6.41 -9.81 27.79
N PRO A 28 6.01 -10.24 26.57
CA PRO A 28 6.95 -10.31 25.46
C PRO A 28 7.55 -8.92 25.22
N SER A 29 8.87 -8.84 25.21
CA SER A 29 9.57 -7.59 24.96
C SER A 29 9.25 -7.10 23.55
N VAL A 30 8.92 -5.83 23.41
CA VAL A 30 8.80 -5.17 22.09
C VAL A 30 10.10 -5.42 21.33
N PRO A 31 10.05 -5.88 20.06
CA PRO A 31 11.25 -6.04 19.24
C PRO A 31 12.09 -4.76 19.27
N GLY A 32 13.39 -4.89 19.55
CA GLY A 32 14.31 -3.77 19.50
C GLY A 32 14.39 -3.16 18.09
N ILE A 33 14.66 -1.86 18.00
CA ILE A 33 14.87 -1.17 16.73
C ILE A 33 16.13 -1.76 16.07
N THR A 34 15.97 -2.49 14.96
CA THR A 34 17.09 -3.17 14.27
C THR A 34 17.76 -2.31 13.20
N GLY A 35 17.25 -1.10 12.93
CA GLY A 35 17.84 -0.18 11.96
C GLY A 35 17.56 1.28 12.31
N ASN A 36 18.60 2.10 12.33
CA ASN A 36 18.50 3.56 12.42
C ASN A 36 18.45 4.14 10.99
N ALA A 37 17.58 5.12 10.77
CA ALA A 37 17.40 5.79 9.48
C ALA A 37 18.48 6.88 9.22
N GLU A 38 19.66 6.76 9.85
CA GLU A 38 20.70 7.80 9.85
C GLU A 38 21.31 8.04 8.46
N ASN A 39 21.17 7.09 7.53
CA ASN A 39 21.73 7.16 6.18
C ASN A 39 20.66 7.16 5.08
N LEU A 40 19.51 7.81 5.33
CA LEU A 40 18.48 7.97 4.31
C LEU A 40 19.00 8.79 3.13
N THR A 41 18.99 8.19 1.95
CA THR A 41 19.24 8.87 0.68
C THR A 41 17.97 8.93 -0.12
N ARG A 42 17.80 10.02 -0.88
CA ARG A 42 16.67 10.15 -1.80
C ARG A 42 16.97 9.35 -3.06
N GLU A 43 16.10 8.40 -3.39
CA GLU A 43 16.23 7.56 -4.59
C GLU A 43 15.86 8.29 -5.88
N THR A 44 15.06 9.36 -5.79
CA THR A 44 14.51 10.10 -6.92
C THR A 44 15.05 11.53 -7.01
N SER A 45 14.85 12.17 -8.16
CA SER A 45 15.32 13.54 -8.46
C SER A 45 14.23 14.46 -9.00
N ASP A 46 12.96 14.01 -9.07
CA ASP A 46 11.86 14.82 -9.62
C ASP A 46 11.58 16.04 -8.73
N ALA A 47 11.22 17.18 -9.33
CA ALA A 47 10.85 18.39 -8.60
C ALA A 47 9.38 18.36 -8.13
N SER A 48 8.59 17.44 -8.67
CA SER A 48 7.18 17.23 -8.34
C SER A 48 6.99 16.38 -7.08
N GLN A 49 5.75 16.30 -6.60
CA GLN A 49 5.39 15.40 -5.48
C GLN A 49 5.36 13.94 -5.98
N GLU A 50 5.90 13.02 -5.18
CA GLU A 50 6.12 11.63 -5.61
C GLU A 50 5.36 10.64 -4.73
N PHE A 51 4.63 9.71 -5.37
CA PHE A 51 3.71 8.79 -4.69
C PHE A 51 3.81 7.37 -5.23
N PHE A 52 3.28 6.41 -4.46
CA PHE A 52 2.99 5.05 -4.91
C PHE A 52 4.18 4.31 -5.54
N ALA A 53 5.34 4.39 -4.91
CA ALA A 53 6.53 3.63 -5.29
C ALA A 53 6.24 2.12 -5.44
N ARG A 54 6.73 1.52 -6.53
CA ARG A 54 6.67 0.07 -6.82
C ARG A 54 7.97 -0.42 -7.44
N VAL A 55 8.64 -1.36 -6.78
CA VAL A 55 9.84 -2.01 -7.30
C VAL A 55 9.43 -3.07 -8.33
N SER A 56 10.18 -3.18 -9.42
CA SER A 56 9.97 -4.21 -10.44
C SER A 56 10.20 -5.61 -9.86
N PRO A 57 9.53 -6.65 -10.39
CA PRO A 57 9.77 -8.03 -10.00
C PRO A 57 11.25 -8.49 -10.04
N ASP A 58 12.09 -7.90 -10.90
CA ASP A 58 13.53 -8.18 -10.95
C ASP A 58 14.40 -7.30 -10.02
N GLY A 59 13.79 -6.37 -9.29
CA GLY A 59 14.46 -5.48 -8.34
C GLY A 59 15.26 -4.33 -8.96
N LYS A 60 15.25 -4.15 -10.29
CA LYS A 60 16.13 -3.19 -10.97
C LYS A 60 15.49 -1.82 -11.21
N PHE A 61 14.17 -1.75 -11.26
CA PHE A 61 13.45 -0.54 -11.63
C PHE A 61 12.43 -0.15 -10.57
N LEU A 62 12.18 1.16 -10.49
CA LEU A 62 11.15 1.78 -9.68
C LEU A 62 10.11 2.40 -10.62
N LEU A 63 8.83 2.13 -10.36
CA LEU A 63 7.72 2.96 -10.82
C LEU A 63 7.27 3.85 -9.67
N TYR A 64 6.89 5.06 -9.99
CA TYR A 64 6.21 5.96 -9.07
C TYR A 64 5.35 6.96 -9.84
N ASN A 65 4.41 7.58 -9.14
CA ASN A 65 3.68 8.73 -9.66
C ASN A 65 4.39 10.02 -9.32
N ALA A 66 4.54 10.89 -10.31
CA ALA A 66 4.95 12.28 -10.16
C ALA A 66 3.73 13.18 -10.39
N LEU A 67 3.44 14.07 -9.44
CA LEU A 67 2.34 15.03 -9.48
C LEU A 67 2.87 16.45 -9.56
N GLU A 68 2.77 17.03 -10.74
CA GLU A 68 3.03 18.44 -10.95
C GLU A 68 1.76 19.25 -10.68
N VAL A 69 1.86 20.28 -9.84
CA VAL A 69 0.76 21.19 -9.53
C VAL A 69 1.16 22.58 -10.00
N SER A 70 0.36 23.17 -10.89
CA SER A 70 0.54 24.54 -11.35
C SER A 70 -0.68 25.39 -11.01
N TYR A 71 -0.43 26.67 -10.74
CA TYR A 71 -1.45 27.66 -10.42
C TYR A 71 -1.45 28.73 -11.50
N SER A 72 -2.63 29.13 -11.96
CA SER A 72 -2.79 30.25 -12.88
C SER A 72 -3.87 31.19 -12.35
N LEU A 73 -3.65 32.48 -12.59
CA LEU A 73 -4.53 33.53 -12.12
C LEU A 73 -5.28 34.11 -13.32
N GLY A 74 -6.60 34.01 -13.30
CA GLY A 74 -7.49 34.58 -14.30
C GLY A 74 -8.23 35.77 -13.73
N LEU A 75 -8.39 36.82 -14.54
CA LEU A 75 -9.39 37.85 -14.27
C LEU A 75 -10.66 37.48 -15.03
N THR A 76 -11.77 37.39 -14.32
CA THR A 76 -13.10 37.21 -14.90
C THR A 76 -13.95 38.43 -14.58
N ASN A 77 -15.09 38.58 -15.25
CA ASN A 77 -16.06 39.63 -14.95
C ASN A 77 -16.59 39.56 -13.49
N ALA A 78 -16.43 38.41 -12.82
CA ALA A 78 -16.85 38.16 -11.43
C ALA A 78 -15.70 38.28 -10.41
N GLY A 79 -14.47 38.59 -10.85
CA GLY A 79 -13.31 38.78 -9.97
C GLY A 79 -12.12 37.88 -10.31
N LEU A 80 -11.25 37.71 -9.32
CA LEU A 80 -10.01 36.94 -9.43
C LEU A 80 -10.29 35.44 -9.30
N GLU A 81 -9.94 34.67 -10.32
CA GLU A 81 -10.07 33.22 -10.34
C GLU A 81 -8.68 32.58 -10.21
N VAL A 82 -8.49 31.71 -9.21
CA VAL A 82 -7.29 30.87 -9.09
C VAL A 82 -7.61 29.50 -9.68
N ARG A 83 -6.97 29.15 -10.79
CA ARG A 83 -7.07 27.83 -11.41
C ARG A 83 -5.88 26.97 -11.00
N THR A 84 -6.17 25.78 -10.48
CA THR A 84 -5.16 24.78 -10.15
C THR A 84 -5.19 23.67 -11.20
N ASN A 85 -4.05 23.37 -11.80
CA ASN A 85 -3.88 22.27 -12.73
C ASN A 85 -2.98 21.19 -12.09
N LYS A 86 -3.47 19.96 -12.08
CA LYS A 86 -2.78 18.78 -11.52
C LYS A 86 -2.45 17.82 -12.66
N ASN A 87 -1.16 17.55 -12.86
CA ASN A 87 -0.70 16.62 -13.88
C ASN A 87 -0.02 15.42 -13.21
N PHE A 88 -0.71 14.28 -13.21
CA PHE A 88 -0.12 13.01 -12.80
C PHE A 88 0.55 12.33 -13.98
N ARG A 89 1.79 11.90 -13.77
CA ARG A 89 2.51 11.00 -14.68
C ARG A 89 3.06 9.80 -13.92
N ILE A 90 3.27 8.71 -14.63
CA ILE A 90 4.03 7.56 -14.17
C ILE A 90 5.46 7.75 -14.66
N VAL A 91 6.43 7.58 -13.76
CA VAL A 91 7.85 7.61 -14.08
C VAL A 91 8.44 6.23 -13.85
N ARG A 92 9.27 5.78 -14.79
CA ARG A 92 10.12 4.60 -14.62
C ARG A 92 11.55 5.08 -14.39
N LYS A 93 12.20 4.50 -13.39
CA LYS A 93 13.57 4.83 -13.02
C LYS A 93 14.37 3.56 -12.77
N GLU A 94 15.63 3.54 -13.20
CA GLU A 94 16.56 2.50 -12.77
C GLU A 94 17.07 2.82 -11.36
N ILE A 95 17.00 1.84 -10.46
CA ILE A 95 17.38 2.02 -9.06
C ILE A 95 18.89 2.27 -8.97
N GLY A 96 19.31 3.25 -8.17
CA GLY A 96 20.70 3.67 -8.03
C GLY A 96 21.25 4.52 -9.18
N LYS A 97 20.46 4.84 -10.22
CA LYS A 97 20.83 5.77 -11.30
C LYS A 97 20.13 7.12 -11.14
N PRO A 98 20.73 8.26 -11.50
CA PRO A 98 20.08 9.56 -11.33
C PRO A 98 18.99 9.86 -12.38
N VAL A 99 18.92 9.06 -13.46
CA VAL A 99 18.07 9.32 -14.62
C VAL A 99 16.64 8.86 -14.37
N THR A 100 15.68 9.74 -14.63
CA THR A 100 14.24 9.46 -14.61
C THR A 100 13.67 9.51 -16.03
N ASN A 101 12.81 8.56 -16.36
CA ASN A 101 12.16 8.50 -17.66
C ASN A 101 10.64 8.54 -17.47
N PRO A 102 9.95 9.64 -17.86
CA PRO A 102 8.50 9.66 -17.92
C PRO A 102 8.00 8.50 -18.78
N LEU A 103 7.09 7.69 -18.22
CA LEU A 103 6.54 6.51 -18.89
C LEU A 103 5.19 6.82 -19.51
N VAL A 104 4.27 7.40 -18.72
CA VAL A 104 2.91 7.72 -19.18
C VAL A 104 2.40 9.01 -18.52
N ASN A 105 1.80 9.90 -19.31
CA ASN A 105 1.12 11.11 -18.81
C ASN A 105 -0.37 10.86 -18.55
N ASN A 106 -0.98 11.67 -17.66
CA ASN A 106 -2.36 11.52 -17.23
C ASN A 106 -2.65 10.11 -16.69
N ALA A 107 -1.77 9.62 -15.82
CA ALA A 107 -1.80 8.25 -15.34
C ALA A 107 -1.42 8.15 -13.86
N ALA A 108 -2.12 7.28 -13.13
CA ALA A 108 -2.01 7.10 -11.69
C ALA A 108 -1.97 5.61 -11.30
N TYR A 109 -1.42 5.32 -10.12
CA TYR A 109 -1.40 3.99 -9.50
C TYR A 109 -0.76 2.89 -10.36
N PRO A 110 0.51 3.05 -10.77
CA PRO A 110 1.19 2.05 -11.56
C PRO A 110 1.39 0.75 -10.78
N THR A 111 1.20 -0.38 -11.45
CA THR A 111 1.61 -1.69 -10.98
C THR A 111 2.36 -2.42 -12.10
N TRP A 112 3.46 -3.07 -11.72
CA TRP A 112 4.21 -3.93 -12.62
C TRP A 112 3.40 -5.18 -12.99
N LEU A 113 3.50 -5.59 -14.25
CA LEU A 113 3.12 -6.94 -14.61
C LEU A 113 4.13 -7.93 -13.99
N PRO A 114 3.65 -9.08 -13.44
CA PRO A 114 4.51 -10.11 -12.84
C PRO A 114 5.66 -10.59 -13.75
N ASN A 115 5.48 -10.51 -15.07
CA ASN A 115 6.46 -10.95 -16.07
C ASN A 115 7.45 -9.86 -16.51
N ASN A 116 7.49 -8.70 -15.86
CA ASN A 116 8.34 -7.54 -16.19
C ASN A 116 8.13 -6.91 -17.59
N THR A 117 7.10 -7.31 -18.34
CA THR A 117 6.91 -6.84 -19.74
C THR A 117 6.23 -5.48 -19.85
N GLY A 118 5.69 -4.95 -18.75
CA GLY A 118 4.89 -3.74 -18.83
C GLY A 118 4.23 -3.39 -17.51
N VAL A 119 3.27 -2.48 -17.62
CA VAL A 119 2.61 -1.84 -16.48
C VAL A 119 1.11 -1.79 -16.68
N ILE A 120 0.37 -1.92 -15.59
CA ILE A 120 -1.05 -1.62 -15.51
C ILE A 120 -1.25 -0.38 -14.63
N PHE A 121 -2.23 0.47 -14.95
CA PHE A 121 -2.48 1.70 -14.22
C PHE A 121 -3.87 2.27 -14.51
N SER A 122 -4.25 3.29 -13.76
CA SER A 122 -5.44 4.10 -14.04
C SER A 122 -5.09 5.25 -14.98
N TYR A 123 -5.73 5.27 -16.14
CA TYR A 123 -5.64 6.39 -17.08
C TYR A 123 -6.71 7.42 -16.75
N ILE A 124 -6.28 8.61 -16.37
CA ILE A 124 -7.14 9.66 -15.78
C ILE A 124 -7.39 10.83 -16.72
N LYS A 125 -7.03 10.69 -18.01
CA LYS A 125 -7.39 11.68 -19.04
C LYS A 125 -8.89 11.71 -19.35
N PRO A 126 -9.60 10.56 -19.47
CA PRO A 126 -11.04 10.56 -19.69
C PRO A 126 -11.77 11.10 -18.46
N GLU A 127 -13.03 11.51 -18.64
CA GLU A 127 -13.89 12.01 -17.55
C GLU A 127 -13.99 11.03 -16.38
N LYS A 128 -14.06 9.72 -16.68
CA LYS A 128 -14.00 8.64 -15.71
C LYS A 128 -12.69 7.88 -15.90
N PRO A 129 -11.85 7.74 -14.85
CA PRO A 129 -10.66 6.92 -14.90
C PRO A 129 -10.96 5.48 -15.34
N VAL A 130 -10.05 4.93 -16.14
CA VAL A 130 -10.14 3.57 -16.68
C VAL A 130 -8.84 2.81 -16.45
N ILE A 131 -8.93 1.49 -16.30
CA ILE A 131 -7.74 0.64 -16.17
C ILE A 131 -7.16 0.29 -17.55
N VAL A 132 -5.87 0.57 -17.74
CA VAL A 132 -5.16 0.31 -19.00
C VAL A 132 -3.80 -0.35 -18.75
N ARG A 133 -3.24 -0.91 -19.81
CA ARG A 133 -1.89 -1.49 -19.86
C ARG A 133 -1.01 -0.73 -20.85
N SER A 134 0.26 -0.58 -20.52
CA SER A 134 1.32 -0.15 -21.44
C SER A 134 2.47 -1.16 -21.43
N ASP A 135 3.20 -1.22 -22.55
CA ASP A 135 4.54 -1.81 -22.58
C ASP A 135 5.49 -1.03 -21.66
N ILE A 136 6.57 -1.69 -21.22
CA ILE A 136 7.52 -1.11 -20.27
C ILE A 136 8.37 0.04 -20.84
N ASN A 137 8.36 0.22 -22.15
CA ASN A 137 8.98 1.35 -22.83
C ASN A 137 8.01 2.53 -23.05
N GLY A 138 6.76 2.43 -22.57
CA GLY A 138 5.77 3.52 -22.64
C GLY A 138 5.11 3.67 -24.02
N VAL A 139 5.26 2.68 -24.90
CA VAL A 139 4.70 2.73 -26.25
C VAL A 139 3.27 2.17 -26.25
N GLY A 140 2.31 3.06 -26.47
CA GLY A 140 0.89 2.72 -26.67
C GLY A 140 0.08 2.51 -25.39
N LEU A 141 -1.23 2.72 -25.50
CA LEU A 141 -2.21 2.42 -24.45
C LEU A 141 -3.10 1.28 -24.91
N ASN A 142 -3.16 0.22 -24.12
CA ASN A 142 -4.07 -0.91 -24.33
C ASN A 142 -5.16 -0.85 -23.26
N TYR A 143 -6.38 -0.49 -23.68
CA TYR A 143 -7.54 -0.51 -22.80
C TYR A 143 -7.86 -1.95 -22.42
N ILE A 144 -8.02 -2.21 -21.12
CA ILE A 144 -8.34 -3.56 -20.63
C ILE A 144 -9.85 -3.77 -20.65
N SER A 145 -10.65 -2.73 -20.40
CA SER A 145 -12.11 -2.74 -20.52
C SER A 145 -12.58 -1.81 -21.64
N PRO A 146 -13.80 -2.01 -22.18
CA PRO A 146 -14.39 -1.10 -23.17
C PRO A 146 -14.60 0.34 -22.68
N GLY A 147 -14.53 0.56 -21.37
CA GLY A 147 -14.70 1.86 -20.71
C GLY A 147 -14.57 1.73 -19.20
N ALA A 148 -14.93 2.78 -18.48
CA ALA A 148 -14.94 2.77 -17.02
C ALA A 148 -16.00 1.79 -16.49
N MET A 149 -15.63 1.01 -15.49
CA MET A 149 -16.51 0.05 -14.82
C MET A 149 -17.32 0.72 -13.71
N GLY A 150 -16.77 1.77 -13.10
CA GLY A 150 -17.49 2.67 -12.19
C GLY A 150 -17.16 4.13 -12.48
N GLU A 151 -17.26 4.96 -11.44
CA GLU A 151 -17.02 6.40 -11.56
C GLU A 151 -15.53 6.76 -11.45
N ASP A 152 -14.71 5.86 -10.91
CA ASP A 152 -13.29 6.08 -10.64
C ASP A 152 -12.59 4.74 -10.52
N ASP A 153 -12.12 4.14 -11.62
CA ASP A 153 -11.38 2.88 -11.59
C ASP A 153 -9.91 3.14 -11.20
N ALA A 154 -9.51 2.69 -10.00
CA ALA A 154 -8.24 3.05 -9.36
C ALA A 154 -7.44 1.84 -8.86
N GLU A 155 -6.15 2.08 -8.59
CA GLU A 155 -5.28 1.17 -7.82
C GLU A 155 -5.24 -0.28 -8.32
N PRO A 156 -5.00 -0.52 -9.62
CA PRO A 156 -4.97 -1.88 -10.15
C PRO A 156 -3.78 -2.65 -9.59
N VAL A 157 -4.00 -3.92 -9.25
CA VAL A 157 -3.00 -4.90 -8.84
C VAL A 157 -3.22 -6.19 -9.62
N VAL A 158 -2.13 -6.79 -10.11
CA VAL A 158 -2.18 -8.04 -10.88
C VAL A 158 -1.82 -9.20 -9.99
N LEU A 159 -2.61 -10.28 -10.05
CA LEU A 159 -2.24 -11.53 -9.38
C LEU A 159 -0.97 -12.13 -10.00
N LYS A 160 -0.14 -12.77 -9.18
CA LYS A 160 1.17 -13.31 -9.60
C LYS A 160 1.09 -14.29 -10.78
N ASP A 161 -0.02 -15.03 -10.87
CA ASP A 161 -0.32 -15.99 -11.94
C ASP A 161 -0.83 -15.32 -13.24
N ASN A 162 -0.99 -13.99 -13.27
CA ASN A 162 -1.64 -13.23 -14.34
C ASN A 162 -3.06 -13.73 -14.68
N SER A 163 -3.82 -14.22 -13.70
CA SER A 163 -5.22 -14.60 -13.95
C SER A 163 -6.17 -13.40 -13.86
N LYS A 164 -5.99 -12.55 -12.85
CA LYS A 164 -6.90 -11.44 -12.54
C LYS A 164 -6.21 -10.14 -12.21
N ILE A 165 -6.99 -9.08 -12.38
CA ILE A 165 -6.72 -7.72 -11.93
C ILE A 165 -7.67 -7.45 -10.77
N LEU A 166 -7.12 -7.10 -9.63
CA LEU A 166 -7.85 -6.49 -8.53
C LEU A 166 -7.75 -4.98 -8.67
N PHE A 167 -8.83 -4.27 -8.42
CA PHE A 167 -8.83 -2.82 -8.48
C PHE A 167 -9.93 -2.29 -7.57
N THR A 168 -9.88 -1.00 -7.29
CA THR A 168 -10.94 -0.31 -6.57
C THR A 168 -11.77 0.50 -7.56
N THR A 169 -13.07 0.61 -7.34
CA THR A 169 -13.91 1.55 -8.09
C THR A 169 -14.98 2.20 -7.22
N ARG A 170 -15.54 3.34 -7.65
CA ARG A 170 -16.67 3.96 -6.96
C ARG A 170 -17.98 3.57 -7.67
N MET A 171 -18.90 2.98 -6.90
CA MET A 171 -20.24 2.59 -7.34
C MET A 171 -21.25 3.07 -6.31
N SER A 172 -22.29 3.78 -6.76
CA SER A 172 -23.38 4.26 -5.89
C SER A 172 -22.87 4.94 -4.61
N ASN A 173 -21.85 5.80 -4.76
CA ASN A 173 -21.19 6.56 -3.69
C ASN A 173 -20.33 5.75 -2.69
N SER A 174 -20.07 4.47 -2.95
CA SER A 174 -19.20 3.63 -2.11
C SER A 174 -17.97 3.16 -2.87
N ARG A 175 -16.82 3.07 -2.18
CA ARG A 175 -15.58 2.50 -2.73
C ARG A 175 -15.62 0.99 -2.59
N MET A 176 -15.61 0.28 -3.71
CA MET A 176 -15.67 -1.18 -3.75
C MET A 176 -14.31 -1.73 -4.20
N ILE A 177 -13.94 -2.90 -3.68
CA ILE A 177 -12.86 -3.72 -4.25
C ILE A 177 -13.50 -4.64 -5.27
N CYS A 178 -12.89 -4.77 -6.44
CA CYS A 178 -13.41 -5.54 -7.54
C CYS A 178 -12.31 -6.38 -8.19
N SER A 179 -12.73 -7.37 -8.97
CA SER A 179 -11.84 -8.15 -9.82
C SER A 179 -12.35 -8.21 -11.24
N MET A 180 -11.43 -8.38 -12.19
CA MET A 180 -11.71 -8.73 -13.58
C MET A 180 -10.61 -9.62 -14.12
N ASP A 181 -10.85 -10.26 -15.26
CA ASP A 181 -9.81 -11.03 -15.93
C ASP A 181 -8.74 -10.11 -16.55
N MET A 182 -7.53 -10.63 -16.77
CA MET A 182 -6.41 -9.84 -17.33
C MET A 182 -6.68 -9.21 -18.70
N LYS A 183 -7.64 -9.73 -19.46
CA LYS A 183 -8.04 -9.22 -20.78
C LYS A 183 -9.30 -8.35 -20.72
N GLY A 184 -9.78 -8.05 -19.52
CA GLY A 184 -11.09 -7.44 -19.27
C GLY A 184 -12.22 -8.46 -19.23
N GLY A 185 -13.39 -8.00 -18.79
CA GLY A 185 -14.57 -8.84 -18.60
C GLY A 185 -14.53 -9.66 -17.30
N ASN A 186 -15.58 -10.47 -17.09
CA ASN A 186 -15.78 -11.27 -15.87
C ASN A 186 -15.60 -10.45 -14.58
N TYR A 187 -16.19 -9.24 -14.61
CA TYR A 187 -16.15 -8.31 -13.51
C TYR A 187 -16.97 -8.83 -12.33
N SER A 188 -16.37 -8.79 -11.14
CA SER A 188 -17.06 -9.11 -9.88
C SER A 188 -16.67 -8.11 -8.81
N VAL A 189 -17.64 -7.76 -7.96
CA VAL A 189 -17.37 -7.04 -6.71
C VAL A 189 -16.89 -8.06 -5.69
N ILE A 190 -15.76 -7.78 -5.04
CA ILE A 190 -15.29 -8.52 -3.88
C ILE A 190 -15.95 -7.86 -2.67
N THR A 191 -17.09 -8.39 -2.27
CA THR A 191 -17.75 -7.96 -1.03
C THR A 191 -17.13 -8.65 0.17
N GLU A 192 -17.44 -8.16 1.37
CA GLU A 192 -17.15 -8.86 2.62
C GLU A 192 -17.62 -10.32 2.50
N GLY A 193 -16.78 -11.25 2.96
CA GLY A 193 -16.98 -12.69 2.78
C GLY A 193 -18.38 -13.10 3.20
N GLY A 194 -19.05 -13.89 2.36
CA GLY A 194 -20.25 -14.60 2.78
C GLY A 194 -19.91 -15.40 4.03
N THR A 195 -20.63 -15.13 5.12
CA THR A 195 -20.54 -15.87 6.39
C THR A 195 -20.77 -17.35 6.20
#